data_AF-A0A1G0HX69-F1
#
_entry.id   AF-A0A1G0HX69-F1
#
_cell.length_a   1.000
_cell.length_b   1.000
_cell.length_c   1.000
_cell.angle_alpha   90.00
_cell.angle_beta   90.00
_cell.angle_gamma   90.00
#
_symmetry.space_group_name_H-M   'P 1'
#
loop_
_entity.id
_entity.type
_entity.pdbx_description
1 polymer ?
#
loop_
_entity_poly.entity_id
_entity_poly.type
_entity_poly.pdbx_seq_one_letter_code
_entity_poly.pdbx_strand_id
1 'polypeptide(L)'
;MPTLEAFEAGAFAWWFTETGLMVATRPAAVRTDDRRRLHCEDGPAFVWLDDVRDHYWHGVYVPDFVVEAPSKITVALIDAEQNAEVRRVMIDRYRHGEEIKGAAAFLRDAGAIRLDHDERWGTLWRREVTGDEPIVVLEVVNRSREPDGSFKHYWLRVHPQLLPLPPGDWNDEMKAEFLRKQKPQAVTAHNAVASLHGLRGEEYSPAVET
;
A
#
# COMPACT_ATOMS: atom_id res chain seq x y z
N MET A 1 -28.68 19.47 28.19
CA MET A 1 -29.42 18.92 27.02
C MET A 1 -29.37 17.41 27.20
N PRO A 2 -30.51 16.71 27.32
CA PRO A 2 -30.52 15.30 27.75
C PRO A 2 -29.65 14.35 26.91
N THR A 3 -29.52 14.61 25.61
CA THR A 3 -28.65 13.84 24.70
C THR A 3 -27.16 14.09 24.93
N LEU A 4 -26.78 15.33 25.27
CA LEU A 4 -25.40 15.66 25.64
C LEU A 4 -25.03 15.02 26.98
N GLU A 5 -25.94 15.08 27.96
CA GLU A 5 -25.74 14.46 29.28
C GLU A 5 -25.57 12.93 29.17
N ALA A 6 -26.35 12.28 28.30
CA ALA A 6 -26.18 10.85 28.01
C ALA A 6 -24.82 10.55 27.35
N PHE A 7 -24.39 11.39 26.39
CA PHE A 7 -23.09 11.24 25.74
C PHE A 7 -21.92 11.44 26.71
N GLU A 8 -21.99 12.47 27.57
CA GLU A 8 -21.01 12.73 28.63
C GLU A 8 -20.97 11.60 29.67
N ALA A 9 -22.11 10.95 29.93
CA ALA A 9 -22.20 9.74 30.74
C ALA A 9 -21.70 8.46 30.02
N GLY A 10 -21.29 8.58 28.76
CA GLY A 10 -20.65 7.51 27.99
C GLY A 10 -21.54 6.84 26.95
N ALA A 11 -22.77 7.29 26.71
CA ALA A 11 -23.61 6.78 25.62
C ALA A 11 -23.08 7.28 24.26
N PHE A 12 -22.48 6.39 23.47
CA PHE A 12 -21.84 6.74 22.20
C PHE A 12 -22.73 6.51 20.99
N ALA A 13 -23.48 5.42 20.99
CA ALA A 13 -24.47 5.11 19.98
C ALA A 13 -25.69 4.47 20.64
N TRP A 14 -26.85 4.60 20.02
CA TRP A 14 -28.07 3.93 20.48
C TRP A 14 -28.99 3.62 19.30
N TRP A 15 -29.80 2.58 19.44
CA TRP A 15 -30.80 2.23 18.45
C TRP A 15 -31.98 1.51 19.10
N PHE A 16 -33.15 1.65 18.48
CA PHE A 16 -34.32 0.90 18.87
C PHE A 16 -34.29 -0.47 18.20
N THR A 17 -34.58 -1.50 18.99
CA THR A 17 -34.87 -2.86 18.54
C THR A 17 -36.34 -3.17 18.82
N GLU A 18 -36.83 -4.31 18.37
CA GLU A 18 -38.18 -4.79 18.70
C GLU A 18 -38.39 -4.97 20.21
N THR A 19 -37.32 -5.17 20.97
CA THR A 19 -37.36 -5.49 22.41
C THR A 19 -36.99 -4.32 23.32
N GLY A 20 -36.51 -3.20 22.76
CA GLY A 20 -36.13 -2.03 23.56
C GLY A 20 -35.02 -1.17 22.95
N LEU A 21 -34.55 -0.19 23.72
CA LEU A 21 -33.43 0.68 23.39
C LEU A 21 -32.10 0.00 23.76
N MET A 22 -31.23 -0.19 22.78
CA MET A 22 -29.84 -0.57 23.02
C MET A 22 -28.96 0.67 23.04
N VAL A 23 -28.02 0.71 23.98
CA VAL A 23 -27.05 1.81 24.13
C VAL A 23 -25.66 1.22 24.12
N ALA A 24 -24.85 1.62 23.15
CA ALA A 24 -23.42 1.37 23.11
C ALA A 24 -22.71 2.41 23.98
N THR A 25 -21.87 1.95 24.89
CA THR A 25 -20.97 2.85 25.60
C THR A 25 -19.85 3.35 24.67
N ARG A 26 -19.14 4.39 25.10
CA ARG A 26 -17.96 4.90 24.43
C ARG A 26 -16.99 3.75 24.07
N PRO A 27 -16.39 3.76 22.87
CA PRO A 27 -15.42 2.76 22.48
C PRO A 27 -14.29 2.66 23.50
N ALA A 28 -13.88 1.43 23.82
CA ALA A 28 -12.77 1.15 24.72
C ALA A 28 -11.41 1.52 24.07
N ALA A 29 -11.35 1.50 22.74
CA ALA A 29 -10.18 1.96 21.98
C ALA A 29 -10.61 2.68 20.70
N VAL A 30 -9.93 3.78 20.39
CA VAL A 30 -9.95 4.47 19.11
C VAL A 30 -8.52 4.89 18.81
N ARG A 31 -7.86 4.20 17.88
CA ARG A 31 -6.48 4.47 17.46
C ARG A 31 -6.47 5.02 16.05
N THR A 32 -5.65 6.02 15.82
CA THR A 32 -5.55 6.71 14.53
C THR A 32 -4.11 6.99 14.14
N ASP A 33 -3.87 7.13 12.84
CA ASP A 33 -2.62 7.68 12.32
C ASP A 33 -2.54 9.21 12.45
N ASP A 34 -1.42 9.80 12.03
CA ASP A 34 -1.18 11.25 12.07
C ASP A 34 -2.19 12.07 11.26
N ARG A 35 -2.93 11.43 10.35
CA ARG A 35 -4.01 12.04 9.55
C ARG A 35 -5.39 11.85 10.18
N ARG A 36 -5.46 11.33 11.41
CA ARG A 36 -6.69 11.01 12.15
C ARG A 36 -7.57 9.97 11.45
N ARG A 37 -6.99 9.07 10.66
CA ARG A 37 -7.69 7.92 10.10
C ARG A 37 -7.56 6.74 11.05
N LEU A 38 -8.62 5.93 11.22
CA LEU A 38 -8.54 4.72 12.04
C LEU A 38 -7.37 3.85 11.59
N HIS A 39 -6.48 3.51 12.51
CA HIS A 39 -5.27 2.76 12.21
C HIS A 39 -4.64 2.20 13.49
N CYS A 40 -4.14 0.98 13.40
CA CYS A 40 -3.29 0.37 14.41
C CYS A 40 -2.39 -0.68 13.76
N GLU A 41 -1.10 -0.70 14.09
CA GLU A 41 -0.14 -1.63 13.48
C GLU A 41 -0.10 -3.01 14.15
N ASP A 42 -0.57 -3.09 15.39
CA ASP A 42 -0.37 -4.23 16.30
C ASP A 42 -1.67 -4.76 16.96
N GLY A 43 -2.84 -4.34 16.47
CA GLY A 43 -4.12 -4.75 17.06
C GLY A 43 -5.33 -4.01 16.48
N PRO A 44 -6.51 -4.10 17.11
CA PRO A 44 -7.70 -3.40 16.64
C PRO A 44 -7.54 -1.89 16.80
N ALA A 45 -7.96 -1.16 15.76
CA ALA A 45 -7.98 0.30 15.81
C ALA A 45 -9.24 0.83 16.52
N PHE A 46 -10.30 0.02 16.58
CA PHE A 46 -11.56 0.41 17.17
C PHE A 46 -12.14 -0.76 17.97
N VAL A 47 -12.45 -0.54 19.25
CA VAL A 47 -13.04 -1.56 20.13
C VAL A 47 -14.28 -1.01 20.79
N TRP A 48 -15.42 -1.67 20.61
CA TRP A 48 -16.73 -1.20 21.12
C TRP A 48 -17.66 -2.38 21.43
N LEU A 49 -18.87 -2.11 21.94
CA LEU A 49 -19.90 -3.13 22.24
C LEU A 49 -19.38 -4.35 23.00
N ASP A 50 -18.72 -4.12 24.14
CA ASP A 50 -18.27 -5.19 25.04
C ASP A 50 -17.34 -6.24 24.37
N ASP A 51 -16.53 -5.83 23.38
CA ASP A 51 -15.40 -6.55 22.74
C ASP A 51 -15.52 -6.81 21.21
N VAL A 52 -16.38 -6.07 20.49
CA VAL A 52 -16.27 -5.99 19.03
C VAL A 52 -14.97 -5.26 18.68
N ARG A 53 -14.08 -5.96 17.95
CA ARG A 53 -12.74 -5.50 17.59
C ARG A 53 -12.65 -5.32 16.08
N ASP A 54 -12.47 -4.06 15.68
CA ASP A 54 -12.36 -3.69 14.28
C ASP A 54 -10.93 -3.24 13.95
N HIS A 55 -10.37 -3.85 12.92
CA HIS A 55 -9.00 -3.61 12.46
C HIS A 55 -8.99 -2.67 11.27
N TYR A 56 -8.14 -1.66 11.36
CA TYR A 56 -7.98 -0.69 10.29
C TYR A 56 -6.51 -0.45 9.98
N TRP A 57 -6.21 -0.32 8.68
CA TRP A 57 -4.90 0.09 8.18
C TRP A 57 -5.06 1.40 7.40
N HIS A 58 -4.56 2.52 7.95
CA HIS A 58 -4.66 3.85 7.32
C HIS A 58 -6.07 4.23 6.84
N GLY A 59 -7.11 3.85 7.61
CA GLY A 59 -8.52 4.10 7.31
C GLY A 59 -9.23 3.00 6.52
N VAL A 60 -8.52 1.97 6.06
CA VAL A 60 -9.11 0.81 5.37
C VAL A 60 -9.48 -0.25 6.40
N TYR A 61 -10.75 -0.67 6.43
CA TYR A 61 -11.21 -1.79 7.26
C TYR A 61 -10.67 -3.10 6.68
N VAL A 62 -9.99 -3.89 7.51
CA VAL A 62 -9.32 -5.12 7.06
C VAL A 62 -9.61 -6.29 8.01
N PRO A 63 -9.51 -7.53 7.53
CA PRO A 63 -9.51 -8.68 8.43
C PRO A 63 -8.40 -8.60 9.48
N ASP A 64 -8.67 -9.14 10.66
CA ASP A 64 -7.76 -9.17 11.81
C ASP A 64 -6.34 -9.66 11.46
N PHE A 65 -6.25 -10.74 10.68
CA PHE A 65 -4.98 -11.37 10.33
C PHE A 65 -4.07 -10.46 9.53
N VAL A 66 -4.59 -9.45 8.82
CA VAL A 66 -3.78 -8.50 8.05
C VAL A 66 -2.92 -7.64 8.99
N VAL A 67 -3.42 -7.37 10.19
CA VAL A 67 -2.74 -6.60 11.23
C VAL A 67 -1.99 -7.53 12.18
N GLU A 68 -2.70 -8.47 12.82
CA GLU A 68 -2.17 -9.26 13.94
C GLU A 68 -1.34 -10.48 13.50
N ALA A 69 -1.58 -11.01 12.29
CA ALA A 69 -0.91 -12.20 11.80
C ALA A 69 -0.55 -12.09 10.29
N PRO A 70 0.20 -11.05 9.86
CA PRO A 70 0.45 -10.77 8.45
C PRO A 70 1.21 -11.91 7.74
N SER A 71 1.88 -12.78 8.50
CA SER A 71 2.50 -14.02 8.00
C SER A 71 1.50 -15.01 7.40
N LYS A 72 0.20 -14.89 7.71
CA LYS A 72 -0.87 -15.69 7.09
C LYS A 72 -1.26 -15.20 5.70
N ILE A 73 -0.87 -14.00 5.30
CA ILE A 73 -1.19 -13.46 3.98
C ILE A 73 -0.47 -14.32 2.93
N THR A 74 -1.23 -14.85 1.97
CA THR A 74 -0.69 -15.65 0.85
C THR A 74 -1.07 -15.01 -0.47
N VAL A 75 -0.36 -15.36 -1.55
CA VAL A 75 -0.72 -14.96 -2.92
C VAL A 75 -2.17 -15.34 -3.24
N ALA A 76 -2.61 -16.54 -2.85
CA ALA A 76 -3.97 -17.00 -3.09
C ALA A 76 -5.03 -16.16 -2.35
N LEU A 77 -4.77 -15.74 -1.11
CA LEU A 77 -5.66 -14.85 -0.37
C LEU A 77 -5.72 -13.46 -1.01
N ILE A 78 -4.58 -12.92 -1.45
CA ILE A 78 -4.51 -11.63 -2.16
C ILE A 78 -5.30 -11.70 -3.46
N ASP A 79 -5.13 -12.76 -4.25
CA ASP A 79 -5.83 -12.94 -5.54
C ASP A 79 -7.33 -13.15 -5.38
N ALA A 80 -7.78 -13.72 -4.26
CA ALA A 80 -9.20 -13.95 -3.97
C ALA A 80 -9.92 -12.71 -3.41
N GLU A 81 -9.19 -11.75 -2.84
CA GLU A 81 -9.77 -10.54 -2.25
C GLU A 81 -10.40 -9.65 -3.33
N GLN A 82 -11.68 -9.31 -3.15
CA GLN A 82 -12.46 -8.55 -4.11
C GLN A 82 -12.30 -7.05 -3.91
N ASN A 83 -12.15 -6.60 -2.66
CA ASN A 83 -11.97 -5.19 -2.36
C ASN A 83 -10.53 -4.75 -2.69
N ALA A 84 -10.40 -3.84 -3.65
CA ALA A 84 -9.09 -3.34 -4.09
C ALA A 84 -8.29 -2.67 -2.98
N GLU A 85 -8.93 -1.94 -2.07
CA GLU A 85 -8.24 -1.29 -0.96
C GLU A 85 -7.69 -2.33 0.04
N VAL A 86 -8.48 -3.34 0.38
CA VAL A 86 -8.03 -4.44 1.27
C VAL A 86 -6.90 -5.23 0.62
N ARG A 87 -7.04 -5.57 -0.66
CA ARG A 87 -6.00 -6.28 -1.42
C ARG A 87 -4.69 -5.50 -1.45
N ARG A 88 -4.73 -4.18 -1.62
CA ARG A 88 -3.53 -3.32 -1.56
C ARG A 88 -2.88 -3.35 -0.19
N VAL A 89 -3.67 -3.29 0.90
CA VAL A 89 -3.13 -3.44 2.26
C VAL A 89 -2.50 -4.82 2.45
N MET A 90 -3.15 -5.89 1.98
CA MET A 90 -2.59 -7.25 2.07
C MET A 90 -1.26 -7.36 1.32
N ILE A 91 -1.15 -6.76 0.14
CA ILE A 91 0.11 -6.72 -0.63
C ILE A 91 1.18 -5.93 0.14
N ASP A 92 0.83 -4.78 0.73
CA ASP A 92 1.77 -3.95 1.50
C ASP A 92 2.29 -4.69 2.76
N ARG A 93 1.41 -5.47 3.38
CA ARG A 93 1.69 -6.31 4.57
C ARG A 93 2.28 -7.69 4.22
N TYR A 94 2.42 -8.04 2.94
CA TYR A 94 2.87 -9.37 2.53
C TYR A 94 4.31 -9.64 2.99
N ARG A 95 4.55 -10.80 3.62
CA ARG A 95 5.86 -11.20 4.18
C ARG A 95 6.43 -10.13 5.13
N HIS A 96 5.56 -9.46 5.89
CA HIS A 96 5.95 -8.44 6.85
C HIS A 96 7.01 -8.97 7.83
N GLY A 97 8.09 -8.20 8.00
CA GLY A 97 9.22 -8.56 8.86
C GLY A 97 10.36 -9.28 8.14
N GLU A 98 10.16 -9.70 6.90
CA GLU A 98 11.22 -10.29 6.07
C GLU A 98 12.03 -9.23 5.32
N GLU A 99 13.21 -9.64 4.81
CA GLU A 99 14.10 -8.79 4.02
C GLU A 99 13.44 -8.31 2.72
N ILE A 100 12.79 -9.23 2.00
CA ILE A 100 11.98 -8.93 0.82
C ILE A 100 10.52 -9.06 1.24
N LYS A 101 9.79 -7.95 1.21
CA LYS A 101 8.40 -7.83 1.67
C LYS A 101 7.57 -6.92 0.77
N GLY A 102 6.27 -6.83 1.05
CA GLY A 102 5.37 -5.94 0.35
C GLY A 102 5.12 -6.37 -1.11
N ALA A 103 4.92 -5.39 -1.98
CA ALA A 103 4.70 -5.61 -3.41
C ALA A 103 5.84 -6.36 -4.11
N ALA A 104 7.08 -6.18 -3.66
CA ALA A 104 8.26 -6.86 -4.20
C ALA A 104 8.19 -8.37 -4.02
N ALA A 105 7.99 -8.79 -2.76
CA ALA A 105 7.78 -10.19 -2.41
C ALA A 105 6.58 -10.78 -3.13
N PHE A 106 5.47 -10.04 -3.18
CA PHE A 106 4.26 -10.51 -3.84
C PHE A 106 4.52 -10.78 -5.33
N LEU A 107 5.15 -9.86 -6.06
CA LEU A 107 5.46 -10.08 -7.48
C LEU A 107 6.36 -11.28 -7.72
N ARG A 108 7.40 -11.44 -6.88
CA ARG A 108 8.32 -12.55 -6.96
C ARG A 108 7.60 -13.89 -6.78
N ASP A 109 6.75 -13.98 -5.76
CA ASP A 109 6.10 -15.23 -5.36
C ASP A 109 4.86 -15.54 -6.20
N ALA A 110 4.22 -14.50 -6.75
CA ALA A 110 3.01 -14.62 -7.54
C ALA A 110 3.27 -14.82 -9.05
N GLY A 111 4.51 -15.11 -9.47
CA GLY A 111 4.78 -15.41 -10.88
C GLY A 111 4.62 -14.21 -11.81
N ALA A 112 5.16 -13.05 -11.41
CA ALA A 112 5.29 -11.91 -12.30
C ALA A 112 6.07 -12.25 -13.57
N ILE A 113 5.70 -11.61 -14.68
CA ILE A 113 6.42 -11.72 -15.95
C ILE A 113 7.53 -10.67 -16.00
N ARG A 114 8.71 -11.06 -16.49
CA ARG A 114 9.79 -10.13 -16.79
C ARG A 114 9.48 -9.43 -18.12
N LEU A 115 9.34 -8.11 -18.09
CA LEU A 115 9.07 -7.29 -19.26
C LEU A 115 10.35 -6.86 -19.97
N ASP A 116 11.37 -6.49 -19.20
CA ASP A 116 12.66 -6.04 -19.72
C ASP A 116 13.78 -6.29 -18.71
N HIS A 117 15.01 -6.36 -19.19
CA HIS A 117 16.21 -6.43 -18.37
C HIS A 117 17.36 -5.68 -19.03
N ASP A 118 18.00 -4.82 -18.26
CA ASP A 118 19.18 -4.07 -18.67
C ASP A 118 20.21 -4.08 -17.54
N GLU A 119 21.46 -4.38 -17.85
CA GLU A 119 22.54 -4.48 -16.84
C GLU A 119 22.77 -3.15 -16.10
N ARG A 120 22.53 -2.01 -16.77
CA ARG A 120 22.70 -0.68 -16.22
C ARG A 120 21.48 -0.28 -15.38
N TRP A 121 20.27 -0.59 -15.85
CA TRP A 121 19.02 -0.02 -15.32
C TRP A 121 18.17 -0.98 -14.48
N GLY A 122 18.45 -2.28 -14.49
CA GLY A 122 17.76 -3.29 -13.69
C GLY A 122 16.72 -4.11 -14.48
N THR A 123 15.82 -4.75 -13.74
CA THR A 123 14.83 -5.67 -14.28
C THR A 123 13.41 -5.14 -14.06
N LEU A 124 12.62 -5.07 -15.12
CA LEU A 124 11.23 -4.63 -15.05
C LEU A 124 10.30 -5.84 -14.98
N TRP A 125 9.46 -5.87 -13.94
CA TRP A 125 8.51 -6.94 -13.67
C TRP A 125 7.07 -6.43 -13.75
N ARG A 126 6.15 -7.27 -14.22
CA ARG A 126 4.71 -6.98 -14.26
C ARG A 126 3.87 -8.16 -13.81
N ARG A 127 2.79 -7.87 -13.12
CA ARG A 127 1.72 -8.82 -12.82
C ARG A 127 0.36 -8.18 -13.04
N GLU A 128 -0.51 -8.89 -13.75
CA GLU A 128 -1.92 -8.55 -13.82
C GLU A 128 -2.61 -8.90 -12.49
N VAL A 129 -3.47 -8.01 -12.02
CA VAL A 129 -4.28 -8.21 -10.82
C VAL A 129 -5.74 -8.13 -11.22
N THR A 130 -6.50 -9.20 -10.98
CA THR A 130 -7.92 -9.26 -11.34
C THR A 130 -8.70 -8.15 -10.64
N GLY A 131 -9.41 -7.33 -11.41
CA GLY A 131 -10.21 -6.22 -10.87
C GLY A 131 -9.40 -5.03 -10.34
N ASP A 132 -8.12 -4.91 -10.72
CA ASP A 132 -7.26 -3.77 -10.37
C ASP A 132 -6.34 -3.39 -11.53
N GLU A 133 -5.60 -2.30 -11.34
CA GLU A 133 -4.47 -1.95 -12.21
C GLU A 133 -3.32 -2.95 -12.03
N PRO A 134 -2.64 -3.38 -13.12
CA PRO A 134 -1.45 -4.21 -13.03
C PRO A 134 -0.38 -3.56 -12.15
N ILE A 135 0.36 -4.41 -11.44
CA ILE A 135 1.50 -3.97 -10.63
C ILE A 135 2.75 -4.09 -11.50
N VAL A 136 3.46 -2.97 -11.66
CA VAL A 136 4.74 -2.91 -12.35
C VAL A 136 5.80 -2.40 -11.37
N VAL A 137 6.90 -3.14 -11.27
CA VAL A 137 7.99 -2.84 -10.35
C VAL A 137 9.32 -2.99 -11.07
N LEU A 138 10.20 -2.02 -10.82
CA LEU A 138 11.58 -2.06 -11.23
C LEU A 138 12.43 -2.62 -10.09
N GLU A 139 13.13 -3.72 -10.35
CA GLU A 139 14.17 -4.26 -9.48
C GLU A 139 15.52 -3.64 -9.88
N VAL A 140 16.14 -2.90 -8.97
CA VAL A 140 17.49 -2.35 -9.13
C VAL A 140 18.40 -2.81 -8.01
N VAL A 141 19.68 -3.01 -8.31
CA VAL A 141 20.69 -3.36 -7.30
C VAL A 141 21.58 -2.14 -7.06
N ASN A 142 21.89 -1.82 -5.80
CA ASN A 142 22.87 -0.77 -5.54
C ASN A 142 24.22 -1.10 -6.20
N ARG A 143 24.97 -0.07 -6.60
CA ARG A 143 26.31 -0.26 -7.18
C ARG A 143 27.41 -0.19 -6.14
N SER A 144 27.14 0.48 -5.02
CA SER A 144 28.05 0.57 -3.88
C SER A 144 27.76 -0.58 -2.92
N ARG A 145 28.80 -1.31 -2.51
CA ARG A 145 28.66 -2.32 -1.46
C ARG A 145 28.23 -1.65 -0.16
N GLU A 146 27.32 -2.29 0.54
CA GLU A 146 27.02 -1.95 1.92
C GLU A 146 28.27 -2.21 2.81
N PRO A 147 28.33 -1.64 4.03
CA PRO A 147 29.46 -1.85 4.94
C PRO A 147 29.78 -3.33 5.24
N ASP A 148 28.80 -4.22 5.11
CA ASP A 148 28.94 -5.67 5.28
C ASP A 148 29.34 -6.42 3.99
N GLY A 149 29.56 -5.70 2.90
CA GLY A 149 29.95 -6.24 1.59
C GLY A 149 28.78 -6.76 0.74
N SER A 150 27.54 -6.69 1.23
CA SER A 150 26.35 -7.09 0.47
C SER A 150 25.92 -6.03 -0.54
N PHE A 151 25.08 -6.45 -1.49
CA PHE A 151 24.37 -5.56 -2.40
C PHE A 151 22.88 -5.58 -2.03
N LYS A 152 22.26 -4.41 -1.98
CA LYS A 152 20.83 -4.27 -1.70
C LYS A 152 20.03 -4.26 -2.99
N HIS A 153 19.01 -5.11 -3.04
CA HIS A 153 17.98 -5.09 -4.06
C HIS A 153 16.88 -4.12 -3.64
N TYR A 154 16.62 -3.12 -4.47
CA TYR A 154 15.47 -2.23 -4.35
C TYR A 154 14.41 -2.62 -5.36
N TRP A 155 13.16 -2.59 -4.90
CA TRP A 155 11.99 -2.91 -5.70
C TRP A 155 11.08 -1.69 -5.71
N LEU A 156 11.13 -0.93 -6.79
CA LEU A 156 10.50 0.38 -6.89
C LEU A 156 9.25 0.29 -7.76
N ARG A 157 8.09 0.63 -7.20
CA ARG A 157 6.83 0.67 -7.96
C ARG A 157 6.89 1.81 -8.97
N VAL A 158 6.51 1.51 -10.22
CA VAL A 158 6.40 2.47 -11.31
C VAL A 158 4.98 2.51 -11.84
N HIS A 159 4.64 3.54 -12.60
CA HIS A 159 3.35 3.58 -13.28
C HIS A 159 3.29 2.44 -14.33
N PRO A 160 2.17 1.71 -14.49
CA PRO A 160 2.11 0.55 -15.39
C PRO A 160 2.32 0.85 -16.88
N GLN A 161 2.10 2.10 -17.28
CA GLN A 161 2.44 2.62 -18.62
C GLN A 161 3.77 3.40 -18.66
N LEU A 162 4.57 3.30 -17.60
CA LEU A 162 5.80 4.05 -17.36
C LEU A 162 5.62 5.56 -17.56
N LEU A 163 4.49 6.11 -17.12
CA LEU A 163 4.33 7.57 -17.05
C LEU A 163 5.34 8.13 -16.04
N PRO A 164 5.96 9.29 -16.32
CA PRO A 164 6.67 10.06 -15.30
C PRO A 164 5.85 10.15 -14.01
N LEU A 165 6.48 9.87 -12.86
CA LEU A 165 5.81 9.95 -11.59
C LEU A 165 5.77 11.39 -11.08
N PRO A 166 4.64 11.84 -10.52
CA PRO A 166 4.56 13.15 -9.89
C PRO A 166 5.39 13.16 -8.59
N PRO A 167 5.82 14.35 -8.11
CA PRO A 167 6.47 14.49 -6.81
C PRO A 167 5.65 13.91 -5.66
N GLY A 168 6.33 13.30 -4.69
CA GLY A 168 5.70 12.56 -3.60
C GLY A 168 4.89 13.42 -2.64
N ASP A 169 5.31 14.66 -2.44
CA ASP A 169 4.72 15.67 -1.55
C ASP A 169 3.44 16.32 -2.10
N TRP A 170 3.08 16.05 -3.35
CA TRP A 170 1.86 16.56 -3.96
C TRP A 170 0.60 15.87 -3.42
N ASN A 171 -0.51 16.62 -3.38
CA ASN A 171 -1.83 16.06 -3.08
C ASN A 171 -2.40 15.26 -4.27
N ASP A 172 -3.49 14.53 -4.03
CA ASP A 172 -4.06 13.61 -5.02
C ASP A 172 -4.60 14.32 -6.28
N GLU A 173 -5.19 15.51 -6.13
CA GLU A 173 -5.67 16.30 -7.27
C GLU A 173 -4.53 16.77 -8.18
N MET A 174 -3.44 17.27 -7.60
CA MET A 174 -2.25 17.69 -8.33
C MET A 174 -1.59 16.50 -9.04
N LYS A 175 -1.50 15.35 -8.37
CA LYS A 175 -0.97 14.12 -8.95
C LYS A 175 -1.83 13.64 -10.13
N ALA A 176 -3.15 13.65 -9.98
CA ALA A 176 -4.08 13.27 -11.04
C ALA A 176 -3.97 14.20 -12.26
N GLU A 177 -3.92 15.51 -12.03
CA GLU A 177 -3.78 16.50 -13.11
C GLU A 177 -2.43 16.41 -13.84
N PHE A 178 -1.36 16.08 -13.12
CA PHE A 178 -0.05 15.79 -13.71
C PHE A 178 -0.11 14.56 -14.62
N LEU A 179 -0.62 13.45 -14.11
CA LEU A 179 -0.70 12.17 -14.83
C LEU A 179 -1.52 12.29 -16.12
N ARG A 180 -2.61 13.08 -16.11
CA ARG A 180 -3.44 13.34 -17.32
C ARG A 180 -2.67 13.97 -18.48
N LYS A 181 -1.57 14.69 -18.20
CA LYS A 181 -0.75 15.36 -19.22
C LYS A 181 0.35 14.46 -19.76
N GLN A 182 0.63 13.35 -19.10
CA GLN A 182 1.70 12.45 -19.47
C GLN A 182 1.27 11.48 -20.59
N LYS A 183 2.27 10.96 -21.32
CA LYS A 183 2.06 9.96 -22.37
C LYS A 183 2.82 8.68 -22.03
N PRO A 184 2.25 7.50 -22.36
CA PRO A 184 2.93 6.23 -22.21
C PRO A 184 4.32 6.23 -22.85
N GLN A 185 5.24 5.48 -22.25
CA GLN A 185 6.59 5.28 -22.76
C GLN A 185 6.77 3.83 -23.25
N ALA A 186 7.82 3.59 -24.03
CA ALA A 186 8.21 2.23 -24.37
C ALA A 186 8.56 1.46 -23.10
N VAL A 187 8.20 0.18 -23.03
CA VAL A 187 8.37 -0.67 -21.86
C VAL A 187 9.83 -1.12 -21.76
N THR A 188 10.67 -0.29 -21.13
CA THR A 188 12.09 -0.57 -20.90
C THR A 188 12.50 -0.20 -19.48
N ALA A 189 13.54 -0.86 -18.96
CA ALA A 189 14.11 -0.57 -17.65
C ALA A 189 14.64 0.87 -17.57
N HIS A 190 15.26 1.38 -18.64
CA HIS A 190 15.69 2.79 -18.74
C HIS A 190 14.52 3.77 -18.54
N ASN A 191 13.41 3.56 -19.24
CA ASN A 191 12.23 4.43 -19.13
C ASN A 191 11.57 4.30 -17.75
N ALA A 192 11.62 3.11 -17.14
CA ALA A 192 11.14 2.90 -15.79
C ALA A 192 11.98 3.71 -14.77
N VAL A 193 13.31 3.68 -14.88
CA VAL A 193 14.19 4.52 -14.04
C VAL A 193 13.90 6.00 -14.26
N ALA A 194 13.83 6.45 -15.52
CA ALA A 194 13.51 7.84 -15.85
C ALA A 194 12.18 8.28 -15.22
N SER A 195 11.17 7.41 -15.24
CA SER A 195 9.84 7.71 -14.70
C SER A 195 9.85 7.97 -13.19
N LEU A 196 10.71 7.28 -12.42
CA LEU A 196 10.90 7.50 -10.99
C LEU A 196 11.46 8.89 -10.69
N HIS A 197 12.21 9.47 -11.63
CA HIS A 197 12.72 10.85 -11.55
C HIS A 197 11.75 11.89 -12.10
N GLY A 198 10.52 11.49 -12.48
CA GLY A 198 9.55 12.40 -13.09
C GLY A 198 9.92 12.81 -14.52
N LEU A 199 10.73 12.02 -15.21
CA LEU A 199 11.25 12.31 -16.54
C LEU A 199 10.87 11.22 -17.55
N ARG A 200 10.93 11.55 -18.84
CA ARG A 200 10.90 10.57 -19.93
C ARG A 200 12.31 10.01 -20.18
N GLY A 201 12.40 8.82 -20.76
CA GLY A 201 13.69 8.19 -21.04
C GLY A 201 14.60 9.00 -21.95
N GLU A 202 14.04 9.75 -22.89
CA GLU A 202 14.79 10.66 -23.78
C GLU A 202 15.37 11.88 -23.07
N GLU A 203 14.79 12.26 -21.93
CA GLU A 203 15.23 13.40 -21.10
C GLU A 203 16.20 12.96 -20.00
N TYR A 204 16.23 11.65 -19.70
CA TYR A 204 17.03 11.08 -18.63
C TYR A 204 18.37 10.57 -19.12
N SER A 205 19.43 11.33 -18.87
CA SER A 205 20.81 10.94 -19.10
C SER A 205 21.66 11.31 -17.88
N PRO A 206 21.72 10.44 -16.84
CA PRO A 206 22.60 10.68 -15.72
C PRO A 206 24.04 10.64 -16.22
N ALA A 207 24.83 11.64 -15.81
CA ALA A 207 26.26 11.67 -16.06
C ALA A 207 26.88 10.35 -15.59
N VAL A 208 27.75 9.78 -16.42
CA VAL A 208 28.53 8.60 -16.04
C VAL A 208 29.47 9.06 -14.94
N GLU A 209 29.18 8.73 -13.68
CA GLU A 209 30.21 8.74 -12.65
C GLU A 209 31.17 7.59 -12.98
N THR A 210 32.32 7.98 -13.56
CA THR A 210 33.55 7.17 -13.72
C THR A 210 34.13 6.73 -12.39
#